data_AF-A0A3S5AGK1-F1
#
_entry.id   AF-A0A3S5AGK1-F1
#
_cell.length_a   1.000
_cell.length_b   1.000
_cell.length_c   1.000
_cell.angle_alpha   90.00
_cell.angle_beta   90.00
_cell.angle_gamma   90.00
#
_symmetry.space_group_name_H-M   'P 1'
#
loop_
_entity.id
_entity.type
_entity.pdbx_description
1 polymer ?
#
loop_
_entity_poly.entity_id
_entity_poly.type
_entity_poly.pdbx_seq_one_letter_code
_entity_poly.pdbx_strand_id
1 'polypeptide(L)'
;HLHLAAPFVILPSANCDGYFENPLFLARLKKERRIQVKHRFSVDLDNHVLLKDGKPFQYVSGSLHYFRIPSIYWLDRLLKAKSAGLDAIQMFVSFT
;
A
#
# COMPACT_ATOMS: atom_id res chain seq x y z
N HIS A 1 -4.99 -23.76 10.84
CA HIS A 1 -6.08 -23.10 11.59
C HIS A 1 -5.69 -21.66 11.85
N LEU A 2 -6.29 -20.69 11.17
CA LEU A 2 -6.34 -19.28 11.61
C LEU A 2 -7.77 -18.82 11.27
N HIS A 3 -8.66 -18.84 12.26
CA HIS A 3 -9.06 -17.68 13.07
C HIS A 3 -9.63 -16.53 12.23
N LEU A 4 -10.97 -16.58 12.11
CA LEU A 4 -11.94 -15.51 12.34
C LEU A 4 -11.44 -14.06 12.27
N ALA A 5 -12.09 -13.30 11.38
CA ALA A 5 -13.00 -12.18 11.68
C ALA A 5 -12.80 -11.01 10.72
N ALA A 6 -13.81 -10.79 9.87
CA ALA A 6 -14.10 -9.49 9.23
C ALA A 6 -14.57 -8.49 10.33
N PRO A 7 -14.61 -7.15 10.13
CA PRO A 7 -15.46 -6.46 9.14
C PRO A 7 -14.80 -5.18 8.54
N PHE A 8 -15.23 -4.56 7.44
CA PHE A 8 -16.45 -3.76 7.26
C PHE A 8 -16.55 -3.38 5.76
N VAL A 9 -17.72 -3.49 5.13
CA VAL A 9 -17.99 -2.98 3.78
C VAL A 9 -19.28 -2.19 3.77
N ILE A 10 -19.21 -0.96 3.23
CA ILE A 10 -20.36 -0.09 2.96
C ILE A 10 -21.07 -0.62 1.71
N LEU A 11 -22.37 -0.92 1.81
CA LEU A 11 -23.22 -1.30 0.69
C LEU A 11 -23.74 -0.05 -0.05
N PRO A 12 -23.61 0.05 -1.38
CA PRO A 12 -24.46 0.93 -2.17
C PRO A 12 -25.79 0.23 -2.48
N SER A 13 -26.86 1.00 -2.27
CA SER A 13 -28.24 0.72 -2.66
C SER A 13 -28.40 0.71 -4.19
N ALA A 14 -29.13 -0.26 -4.73
CA ALA A 14 -30.26 -0.05 -5.65
C ALA A 14 -30.68 -1.37 -6.33
N ASN A 15 -31.97 -1.67 -6.19
CA ASN A 15 -32.91 -2.24 -7.17
C ASN A 15 -32.48 -3.46 -8.01
N CYS A 16 -33.09 -4.63 -7.76
CA CYS A 16 -34.25 -5.18 -8.50
C CYS A 16 -33.88 -5.43 -9.99
N ASP A 17 -33.84 -6.63 -10.54
CA ASP A 17 -34.77 -7.75 -10.44
C ASP A 17 -34.06 -9.09 -10.75
N GLY A 18 -34.71 -10.17 -10.33
CA GLY A 18 -34.18 -11.52 -10.33
C GLY A 18 -33.67 -12.01 -11.69
N TYR A 19 -32.41 -12.43 -11.70
CA TYR A 19 -31.93 -13.48 -12.58
C TYR A 19 -31.21 -14.51 -11.72
N PHE A 20 -32.00 -15.53 -11.37
CA PHE A 20 -31.62 -16.91 -11.09
C PHE A 20 -30.12 -17.18 -11.31
N GLU A 21 -29.41 -17.30 -10.18
CA GLU A 21 -28.06 -17.81 -9.99
C GLU A 21 -27.67 -18.87 -11.04
N ASN A 22 -27.06 -18.45 -12.15
CA ASN A 22 -26.38 -19.38 -13.03
C ASN A 22 -24.95 -19.60 -12.50
N PRO A 23 -24.62 -20.78 -11.95
CA PRO A 23 -23.30 -21.04 -11.39
C PRO A 23 -22.17 -20.94 -12.45
N LEU A 24 -22.48 -21.03 -13.74
CA LEU A 24 -21.50 -20.83 -14.82
C LEU A 24 -21.09 -19.35 -14.99
N PHE A 25 -21.95 -18.39 -14.62
CA PHE A 25 -21.61 -16.96 -14.68
C PHE A 25 -20.70 -16.56 -13.50
N LEU A 26 -20.97 -17.05 -12.29
CA LEU A 26 -20.11 -16.85 -11.11
C LEU A 26 -18.75 -17.55 -11.26
N ALA A 27 -18.69 -18.67 -11.98
CA ALA A 27 -17.42 -19.32 -12.33
C ALA A 27 -16.57 -18.48 -13.32
N ARG A 28 -17.23 -17.70 -14.21
CA ARG A 28 -16.56 -16.81 -15.18
C ARG A 28 -15.95 -15.57 -14.51
N LEU A 29 -16.57 -15.04 -13.46
CA LEU A 29 -16.04 -13.88 -12.71
C LEU A 29 -14.89 -14.24 -11.76
N LYS A 30 -14.73 -15.50 -11.35
CA LYS A 30 -13.62 -15.94 -10.46
C LYS A 30 -12.27 -16.16 -11.16
N LYS A 31 -12.16 -15.85 -12.46
CA LYS A 31 -10.88 -15.87 -13.19
C LYS A 31 -10.47 -14.49 -13.68
N GLU A 32 -10.77 -13.46 -12.89
CA GLU A 32 -9.93 -12.27 -12.91
C GLU A 32 -8.55 -12.70 -12.41
N ARG A 33 -7.58 -12.80 -13.32
CA ARG A 33 -6.16 -12.85 -12.95
C ARG A 33 -5.88 -11.59 -12.15
N ARG A 34 -5.96 -11.68 -10.82
CA ARG A 34 -5.28 -10.72 -9.94
C ARG A 34 -3.84 -10.72 -10.41
N ILE A 35 -3.43 -9.64 -11.08
CA ILE A 35 -2.01 -9.40 -11.34
C ILE A 35 -1.40 -9.32 -9.94
N GLN A 36 -0.75 -10.40 -9.51
CA GLN A 36 -0.03 -10.44 -8.25
C GLN A 36 1.19 -9.55 -8.45
N VAL A 37 1.04 -8.25 -8.14
CA VAL A 37 2.15 -7.32 -8.18
C VAL A 37 3.07 -7.69 -7.02
N LYS A 38 4.11 -8.46 -7.34
CA LYS A 38 5.12 -8.86 -6.36
C LYS A 38 6.04 -7.68 -6.11
N HIS A 39 5.77 -6.93 -5.05
CA HIS A 39 6.63 -5.84 -4.61
C HIS A 39 7.95 -6.39 -4.08
N ARG A 40 9.07 -5.98 -4.69
CA ARG A 40 10.43 -6.42 -4.30
C ARG A 40 11.36 -5.21 -4.21
N PHE A 41 12.09 -5.14 -3.10
CA PHE A 41 13.20 -4.22 -2.94
C PHE A 41 14.49 -5.04 -2.78
N SER A 42 15.50 -4.79 -3.60
CA SER A 42 16.78 -5.52 -3.55
C SER A 42 17.96 -4.58 -3.79
N VAL A 43 19.12 -4.96 -3.27
CA VAL A 43 20.38 -4.23 -3.50
C VAL A 43 21.15 -4.96 -4.59
N ASP A 44 21.56 -4.25 -5.63
CA ASP A 44 22.50 -4.74 -6.63
C ASP A 44 23.90 -4.26 -6.24
N LEU A 45 24.74 -5.20 -5.82
CA LEU A 45 26.08 -4.93 -5.30
C LEU A 45 27.07 -4.61 -6.42
N ASP A 46 26.87 -5.18 -7.62
CA ASP A 46 27.80 -5.02 -8.74
C ASP A 46 27.66 -3.64 -9.37
N ASN A 47 26.42 -3.17 -9.51
CA ASN A 47 26.10 -1.86 -10.07
C ASN A 47 25.95 -0.76 -9.01
N HIS A 48 26.08 -1.09 -7.72
CA HIS A 48 25.87 -0.17 -6.59
C HIS A 48 24.53 0.59 -6.63
N VAL A 49 23.46 -0.06 -7.09
CA VAL A 49 22.12 0.53 -7.19
C VAL A 49 21.11 -0.23 -6.36
N LEU A 50 20.06 0.48 -5.93
CA LEU A 50 18.89 -0.16 -5.35
C LEU A 50 17.92 -0.51 -6.47
N LEU A 51 17.26 -1.64 -6.36
CA LEU A 51 16.26 -2.10 -7.32
C LEU A 51 14.89 -2.14 -6.64
N LYS A 52 13.92 -1.43 -7.20
CA LYS A 52 12.51 -1.51 -6.84
C LYS A 52 11.78 -2.22 -7.98
N ASP A 53 11.20 -3.37 -7.69
CA ASP A 53 10.49 -4.22 -8.65
C ASP A 53 11.34 -4.58 -9.88
N GLY A 54 12.65 -4.76 -9.68
CA GLY A 54 13.62 -5.09 -10.73
C GLY A 54 14.12 -3.89 -11.54
N LYS A 55 13.71 -2.66 -11.22
CA LYS A 55 14.17 -1.44 -11.88
C LYS A 55 15.11 -0.63 -10.97
N PRO A 56 16.17 0.00 -11.51
CA PRO A 56 17.00 0.94 -10.75
C PRO A 56 16.16 2.02 -10.06
N PHE A 57 16.45 2.25 -8.79
CA PHE A 57 15.72 3.15 -7.92
C PHE A 57 16.70 3.91 -7.02
N GLN A 58 16.49 5.20 -6.90
CA GLN A 58 17.18 6.06 -5.95
C GLN A 58 16.12 6.74 -5.10
N TYR A 59 16.18 6.57 -3.78
CA TYR A 59 15.26 7.28 -2.89
C TYR A 59 15.86 8.61 -2.48
N VAL A 60 15.02 9.64 -2.47
CA VAL A 60 15.31 10.90 -1.77
C VAL A 60 14.51 10.90 -0.48
N SER A 61 15.21 10.97 0.66
CA SER A 61 14.58 10.92 1.98
C SER A 61 14.80 12.19 2.80
N GLY A 62 13.83 12.50 3.66
CA GLY A 62 13.94 13.53 4.69
C GLY A 62 13.83 12.92 6.10
N SER A 63 14.44 13.55 7.09
CA SER A 63 14.35 13.11 8.48
C SER A 63 13.10 13.67 9.17
N LEU A 64 12.36 12.81 9.87
CA LEU A 64 11.19 13.17 10.66
C LEU A 64 11.23 12.50 12.03
N HIS A 65 11.30 13.30 13.08
CA HIS A 65 11.27 12.85 14.46
C HIS A 65 9.84 12.89 14.99
N TYR A 66 9.16 11.74 15.00
CA TYR A 66 7.72 11.67 15.35
C TYR A 66 7.42 12.23 16.75
N PHE A 67 8.34 12.08 17.70
CA PHE A 67 8.18 12.55 19.09
C PHE A 67 8.18 14.09 19.22
N ARG A 68 8.65 14.83 18.21
CA ARG A 68 8.65 16.30 18.22
C ARG A 68 7.41 16.91 17.57
N ILE A 69 6.55 16.08 16.98
CA ILE A 69 5.43 16.54 16.15
C ILE A 69 4.15 15.94 16.74
N PRO A 70 3.20 16.76 17.23
CA PRO A 70 1.89 16.25 17.62
C PRO A 70 1.24 15.45 16.49
N SER A 71 0.60 14.33 16.82
CA SER A 71 0.07 13.37 15.83
C SER A 71 -0.89 13.97 14.82
N ILE A 72 -1.65 14.99 15.22
CA ILE A 72 -2.56 15.74 14.33
C ILE A 72 -1.84 16.39 13.13
N TYR A 73 -0.55 16.74 13.26
CA TYR A 73 0.22 17.36 12.20
C TYR A 73 0.99 16.36 11.33
N TRP A 74 0.98 15.07 11.63
CA TRP A 74 1.78 14.10 10.87
C TRP A 74 1.40 14.07 9.39
N LEU A 75 0.09 14.04 9.09
CA LEU A 75 -0.39 14.03 7.71
C LEU A 75 0.05 15.29 6.94
N ASP A 76 -0.07 16.47 7.55
CA ASP A 76 0.39 17.74 6.96
C ASP A 76 1.89 17.69 6.64
N ARG A 77 2.72 17.18 7.55
CA ARG A 77 4.17 17.07 7.34
C ARG A 77 4.53 16.05 6.25
N LEU A 78 3.84 14.92 6.20
CA LEU A 78 4.05 13.91 5.16
C LEU A 78 3.62 14.41 3.77
N LEU A 79 2.52 15.16 3.70
CA LEU A 79 2.07 15.77 2.44
C LEU A 79 3.04 16.84 1.96
N LYS A 80 3.56 17.69 2.85
CA LYS A 80 4.59 18.69 2.52
C LYS A 80 5.90 18.04 2.07
N ALA A 81 6.30 16.95 2.71
CA ALA A 81 7.47 16.18 2.30
C ALA A 81 7.28 15.60 0.89
N LYS A 82 6.11 15.02 0.61
CA LYS A 82 5.78 14.51 -0.72
C LYS A 82 5.75 15.61 -1.78
N SER A 83 5.16 16.77 -1.46
CA SER A 83 5.13 17.93 -2.38
C SER A 83 6.51 18.53 -2.62
N ALA A 84 7.43 18.37 -1.67
CA ALA A 84 8.84 18.74 -1.83
C ALA A 84 9.66 17.75 -2.67
N GLY A 85 9.04 16.65 -3.14
CA GLY A 85 9.68 15.64 -3.98
C GLY A 85 10.38 14.52 -3.21
N LEU A 86 10.05 14.32 -1.93
CA LEU A 86 10.58 13.20 -1.16
C LEU A 86 9.79 11.91 -1.44
N ASP A 87 10.52 10.84 -1.72
CA ASP A 87 9.97 9.49 -1.96
C ASP A 87 9.92 8.64 -0.68
N ALA A 88 10.73 9.00 0.32
CA ALA A 88 10.86 8.27 1.58
C ALA A 88 11.02 9.21 2.78
N ILE A 89 10.69 8.70 3.97
CA ILE A 89 10.88 9.42 5.24
C ILE A 89 11.73 8.56 6.16
N GLN A 90 12.78 9.14 6.71
CA GLN A 90 13.62 8.52 7.71
C GLN A 90 13.11 8.90 9.10
N MET A 91 12.77 7.90 9.90
CA MET A 91 12.24 8.10 11.25
C MET A 91 13.22 7.54 12.28
N PHE A 92 13.47 8.32 13.33
CA PHE A 92 14.23 7.84 14.48
C PHE A 92 13.28 7.24 15.52
N VAL A 93 13.47 5.97 15.86
CA VAL A 93 12.75 5.30 16.96
C VAL A 93 13.55 5.49 18.24
N SER A 94 13.01 6.28 19.17
CA SER A 94 13.58 6.42 20.50
C SER A 94 13.02 5.30 21.38
N PHE A 95 13.90 4.41 21.83
CA PHE A 95 13.57 3.51 22.93
C PHE A 95 13.90 4.23 24.24
N THR A 96 12.95 4.25 25.17
CA THR A 96 13.13 4.74 26.55
C THR A 96 13.03 3.55 27.48
#